data_AF-A0A227PCJ8-F1
#
_entry.id   AF-A0A227PCJ8-F1
#
_cell.length_a   1.000
_cell.length_b   1.000
_cell.length_c   1.000
_cell.angle_alpha   90.00
_cell.angle_beta   90.00
_cell.angle_gamma   90.00
#
_symmetry.space_group_name_H-M   'P 1'
#
loop_
_entity.id
_entity.type
_entity.pdbx_description
1 polymer ?
#
loop_
_entity_poly.entity_id
_entity_poly.type
_entity_poly.pdbx_seq_one_letter_code
_entity_poly.pdbx_strand_id
1 'polypeptide(L)'
;MQFFVFNILKKSTFNFSKYSFMKLYICLLMLLNTCFNYAFKKHEVPYSIVIAKSDLIVDGTISKVSKNEYEFTISQFVKGKSALKIKVSIWKEWICDPRIKELKTGQRLILFLEKLPNDNFSPINDSTGEIYVDNDSFENIFLPKEFTNPKVLKEGISMFLQTYKVYGDLNDRFLQNVSIQSNKSIFEIYKMKKNNKVFDFLVGNDVPYSEVKYNLIPQFIN
;
A
#
# COMPACT_ATOMS: atom_id res chain seq x y z
N MET A 1 82.17 16.22 1.40
CA MET A 1 81.54 17.45 0.86
C MET A 1 80.33 17.72 1.73
N GLN A 2 80.39 18.48 2.84
CA GLN A 2 80.61 19.94 2.89
C GLN A 2 79.89 20.67 1.75
N PHE A 3 79.06 21.69 1.91
CA PHE A 3 78.70 22.58 3.03
C PHE A 3 77.46 23.40 2.56
N PHE A 4 76.63 23.85 3.52
CA PHE A 4 75.93 25.15 3.54
C PHE A 4 75.04 25.59 2.36
N VAL A 5 73.77 25.88 2.64
CA VAL A 5 73.33 27.28 2.83
C VAL A 5 72.28 27.35 3.95
N PHE A 6 72.59 28.25 4.87
CA PHE A 6 71.86 28.70 6.05
C PHE A 6 70.46 29.24 5.76
N ASN A 7 69.56 29.02 6.72
CA ASN A 7 68.66 30.02 7.30
C ASN A 7 68.36 31.26 6.45
N ILE A 8 67.17 31.28 5.83
CA ILE A 8 66.36 32.49 5.79
C ILE A 8 65.26 32.34 6.84
N LEU A 9 65.56 32.98 7.96
CA LEU A 9 64.68 33.42 9.03
C LEU A 9 63.31 33.92 8.56
N LYS A 10 62.32 33.61 9.41
CA LYS A 10 61.21 34.48 9.84
C LYS A 10 60.38 35.14 8.74
N LYS A 11 59.18 34.58 8.55
CA LYS A 11 57.89 35.21 8.89
C LYS A 11 56.84 34.56 8.02
N SER A 12 56.14 33.58 8.57
CA SER A 12 54.75 33.34 8.17
C SER A 12 54.11 32.39 9.18
N THR A 13 53.79 32.89 10.37
CA THR A 13 52.63 32.40 11.11
C THR A 13 51.40 32.74 10.28
N PHE A 14 51.14 31.96 9.23
CA PHE A 14 49.94 32.06 8.43
C PHE A 14 48.92 31.07 8.96
N ASN A 15 47.77 31.60 9.36
CA ASN A 15 46.58 30.95 9.87
C ASN A 15 46.07 29.80 8.96
N PHE A 16 46.73 28.66 8.93
CA PHE A 16 46.29 27.48 8.16
C PHE A 16 45.28 26.59 8.91
N SER A 17 45.06 26.84 10.21
CA SER A 17 44.23 25.97 11.07
C SER A 17 42.71 26.20 10.90
N LYS A 18 42.27 27.44 10.66
CA LYS A 18 40.82 27.78 10.64
C LYS A 18 40.12 27.43 9.33
N TYR A 19 40.80 27.58 8.19
CA TYR A 19 40.24 27.32 6.86
C TYR A 19 40.13 25.83 6.54
N SER A 20 40.97 24.98 7.12
CA SER A 20 40.92 23.53 6.94
C SER A 20 39.70 22.92 7.67
N PHE A 21 39.44 23.36 8.90
CA PHE A 21 38.26 22.95 9.68
C PHE A 21 36.93 23.36 9.01
N MET A 22 36.86 24.56 8.43
CA MET A 22 35.65 25.05 7.77
C MET A 22 35.35 24.25 6.48
N LYS A 23 36.38 23.88 5.71
CA LYS A 23 36.23 23.02 4.52
C LYS A 23 35.81 21.60 4.89
N LEU A 24 36.37 21.02 5.95
CA LEU A 24 35.97 19.70 6.45
C LEU A 24 34.51 19.70 6.89
N TYR A 25 34.05 20.74 7.58
CA TYR A 25 32.66 20.86 8.03
C TYR A 25 31.69 20.99 6.85
N ILE A 26 32.04 21.77 5.83
CA ILE A 26 31.24 21.89 4.60
C ILE A 26 31.19 20.54 3.86
N CYS A 27 32.32 19.83 3.74
CA CYS A 27 32.35 18.49 3.14
C CYS A 27 31.51 17.49 3.93
N LEU A 28 31.57 17.51 5.27
CA LEU A 28 30.77 16.63 6.14
C LEU A 28 29.28 16.95 6.02
N LEU A 29 28.90 18.22 5.95
CA LEU A 29 27.52 18.68 5.76
C LEU A 29 26.97 18.24 4.39
N MET A 30 27.80 18.33 3.34
CA MET A 30 27.42 17.85 1.99
C MET A 30 27.29 16.33 1.94
N LEU A 31 28.17 15.58 2.64
CA LEU A 31 28.08 14.13 2.72
C LEU A 31 26.83 13.68 3.51
N LEU A 32 26.53 14.35 4.64
CA LEU A 32 25.34 14.11 5.44
C LEU A 32 24.06 14.37 4.63
N ASN A 33 23.99 15.42 3.82
CA ASN A 33 22.85 15.68 2.93
C ASN A 33 22.61 14.57 1.90
N THR A 34 23.66 13.89 1.41
CA THR A 34 23.47 12.76 0.48
C THR A 34 22.93 11.50 1.16
N CYS A 35 23.15 11.32 2.46
CA CYS A 35 22.64 10.19 3.23
C CYS A 35 21.14 10.30 3.58
N PHE A 36 20.54 11.50 3.48
CA PHE A 36 19.13 11.72 3.79
C PHE A 36 18.19 11.63 2.58
N ASN A 37 18.68 11.29 1.39
CA ASN A 37 17.84 10.95 0.24
C ASN A 37 17.29 9.51 0.37
N TYR A 38 16.58 9.24 1.47
CA TYR A 38 15.66 8.11 1.48
C TYR A 38 14.49 8.49 0.58
N ALA A 39 14.55 8.03 -0.68
CA ALA A 39 13.39 8.01 -1.57
C ALA A 39 12.38 6.99 -0.99
N PHE A 40 11.63 7.41 0.04
CA PHE A 40 10.57 6.61 0.59
C PHE A 40 9.55 6.36 -0.52
N LYS A 41 9.34 5.09 -0.87
CA LYS A 41 8.29 4.68 -1.81
C LYS A 41 7.09 4.21 -1.01
N LYS A 42 5.89 4.57 -1.47
CA LYS A 42 4.64 4.01 -0.92
C LYS A 42 4.68 2.48 -0.98
N HIS A 43 4.22 1.84 0.09
CA HIS A 43 3.95 0.41 0.06
C HIS A 43 2.61 0.14 -0.64
N GLU A 44 2.67 -0.07 -1.95
CA GLU A 44 1.50 -0.37 -2.77
C GLU A 44 0.95 -1.76 -2.42
N VAL A 45 -0.28 -1.80 -1.88
CA VAL A 45 -0.99 -3.04 -1.60
C VAL A 45 -1.87 -3.39 -2.80
N PRO A 46 -1.82 -4.64 -3.32
CA PRO A 46 -2.67 -5.07 -4.41
C PRO A 46 -4.16 -4.81 -4.13
N TYR A 47 -4.89 -4.31 -5.13
CA TYR A 47 -6.32 -4.01 -4.97
C TYR A 47 -7.17 -5.23 -4.62
N SER A 48 -6.76 -6.45 -4.96
CA SER A 48 -7.42 -7.67 -4.48
C SER A 48 -7.42 -7.76 -2.95
N ILE A 49 -6.32 -7.40 -2.30
CA ILE A 49 -6.21 -7.37 -0.83
C ILE A 49 -7.01 -6.20 -0.26
N VAL A 50 -6.95 -5.02 -0.90
CA VAL A 50 -7.74 -3.84 -0.49
C VAL A 50 -9.24 -4.16 -0.53
N ILE A 51 -9.73 -4.73 -1.64
CA ILE A 51 -11.13 -5.13 -1.82
C ILE A 51 -11.53 -6.17 -0.76
N ALA A 52 -10.68 -7.17 -0.50
CA ALA A 52 -10.95 -8.22 0.48
C ALA A 52 -11.06 -7.65 1.89
N LYS A 53 -10.11 -6.81 2.32
CA LYS A 53 -10.06 -6.21 3.65
C LYS A 53 -11.11 -5.13 3.91
N SER A 54 -11.63 -4.49 2.86
CA SER A 54 -12.63 -3.41 3.03
C SER A 54 -13.90 -3.91 3.69
N ASP A 55 -14.32 -3.29 4.78
CA ASP A 55 -15.64 -3.54 5.36
C ASP A 55 -16.75 -2.90 4.49
N LEU A 56 -16.42 -1.76 3.88
CA LEU A 56 -17.35 -0.96 3.08
C LEU A 56 -16.63 -0.43 1.82
N ILE A 57 -17.24 -0.61 0.65
CA ILE A 57 -16.78 0.01 -0.61
C ILE A 57 -17.93 0.80 -1.21
N VAL A 58 -17.73 2.10 -1.44
CA VAL A 58 -18.80 3.04 -1.80
C VAL A 58 -18.36 4.04 -2.85
N ASP A 59 -19.31 4.49 -3.67
CA ASP A 59 -19.20 5.63 -4.60
C ASP A 59 -20.11 6.73 -4.05
N GLY A 60 -19.68 7.99 -4.11
CA GLY A 60 -20.39 9.10 -3.49
C GLY A 60 -19.62 10.41 -3.54
N THR A 61 -20.08 11.39 -2.75
CA THR A 61 -19.54 12.74 -2.74
C THR A 61 -19.27 13.25 -1.33
N ILE A 62 -18.20 14.02 -1.16
CA ILE A 62 -17.92 14.74 0.09
C ILE A 62 -19.00 15.80 0.32
N SER A 63 -19.72 15.73 1.43
CA SER A 63 -20.72 16.73 1.80
C SER A 63 -20.16 17.83 2.70
N LYS A 64 -19.16 17.52 3.54
CA LYS A 64 -18.55 18.49 4.45
C LYS A 64 -17.13 18.07 4.80
N VAL A 65 -16.21 19.02 4.86
CA VAL A 65 -14.83 18.80 5.31
C VAL A 65 -14.62 19.48 6.66
N SER A 66 -14.03 18.76 7.62
CA SER A 66 -13.61 19.26 8.93
C SER A 66 -12.12 18.99 9.13
N LYS A 67 -11.55 19.41 10.27
CA LYS A 67 -10.10 19.34 10.51
C LYS A 67 -9.50 17.92 10.41
N ASN A 68 -10.20 16.92 10.94
CA ASN A 68 -9.68 15.54 11.08
C ASN A 68 -10.58 14.51 10.38
N GLU A 69 -11.72 14.92 9.86
CA GLU A 69 -12.71 14.03 9.26
C GLU A 69 -13.51 14.78 8.19
N TYR A 70 -14.12 14.03 7.29
CA TYR A 70 -15.11 14.55 6.36
C TYR A 70 -16.39 13.71 6.41
N GLU A 71 -17.52 14.37 6.13
CA GLU A 71 -18.79 13.69 5.90
C GLU A 71 -18.89 13.31 4.43
N PHE A 72 -19.31 12.08 4.19
CA PHE A 72 -19.43 11.52 2.86
C PHE A 72 -20.87 11.04 2.63
N THR A 73 -21.48 11.48 1.54
CA THR A 73 -22.81 11.05 1.12
C THR A 73 -22.67 9.97 0.05
N ILE A 74 -23.14 8.78 0.36
CA ILE A 74 -23.04 7.59 -0.48
C ILE A 74 -24.15 7.65 -1.54
N SER A 75 -23.76 7.56 -2.81
CA SER A 75 -24.67 7.40 -3.94
C SER A 75 -24.90 5.93 -4.27
N GLN A 76 -23.86 5.09 -4.10
CA GLN A 76 -23.94 3.67 -4.40
C GLN A 76 -23.06 2.84 -3.45
N PHE A 77 -23.62 1.73 -2.96
CA PHE A 77 -22.88 0.68 -2.27
C PHE A 77 -22.34 -0.35 -3.27
N VAL A 78 -21.04 -0.61 -3.20
CA VAL A 78 -20.35 -1.64 -4.01
C VAL A 78 -20.09 -2.90 -3.17
N LYS A 79 -19.66 -2.71 -1.92
CA LYS A 79 -19.48 -3.77 -0.91
C LYS A 79 -19.99 -3.26 0.44
N GLY A 80 -20.64 -4.14 1.21
CA GLY A 80 -21.14 -3.81 2.54
C GLY A 80 -22.42 -2.94 2.49
N LYS A 81 -22.90 -2.56 3.68
CA LYS A 81 -24.04 -1.65 3.87
C LYS A 81 -23.78 -0.78 5.10
N SER A 82 -24.21 0.47 5.05
CA SER A 82 -24.14 1.42 6.17
C SER A 82 -25.22 2.51 6.01
N ALA A 83 -25.19 3.52 6.88
CA ALA A 83 -26.01 4.73 6.69
C ALA A 83 -25.57 5.48 5.42
N LEU A 84 -26.51 6.14 4.73
CA LEU A 84 -26.22 6.91 3.51
C LEU A 84 -25.24 8.06 3.71
N LYS A 85 -25.10 8.56 4.95
CA LYS A 85 -24.08 9.52 5.34
C LYS A 85 -23.17 8.89 6.37
N ILE A 86 -21.87 8.94 6.09
CA ILE A 86 -20.84 8.39 6.97
C ILE A 86 -19.78 9.45 7.27
N LYS A 87 -19.05 9.24 8.36
CA LYS A 87 -17.86 10.01 8.71
C LYS A 87 -16.62 9.22 8.35
N VAL A 88 -15.71 9.87 7.64
CA VAL A 88 -14.45 9.27 7.19
C VAL A 88 -13.30 10.08 7.78
N SER A 89 -12.36 9.40 8.43
CA SER A 89 -11.16 10.02 8.99
C SER A 89 -10.21 10.47 7.89
N ILE A 90 -9.65 11.67 8.05
CA ILE A 90 -8.62 12.21 7.15
C ILE A 90 -7.28 11.57 7.54
N TRP A 91 -6.72 10.77 6.64
CA TRP A 91 -5.39 10.19 6.81
C TRP A 91 -4.29 11.24 6.66
N LYS A 92 -3.15 11.00 7.29
CA LYS A 92 -2.00 11.90 7.26
C LYS A 92 -1.26 11.75 5.93
N GLU A 93 -1.10 12.85 5.19
CA GLU A 93 -0.33 12.82 3.94
C GLU A 93 1.16 12.62 4.19
N TRP A 94 1.75 11.74 3.40
CA TRP A 94 3.18 11.49 3.37
C TRP A 94 3.76 11.96 2.04
N ILE A 95 5.03 12.32 2.02
CA ILE A 95 5.72 12.75 0.79
C ILE A 95 5.62 11.67 -0.31
N CYS A 96 5.61 10.40 0.10
CA CYS A 96 5.52 9.25 -0.79
C CYS A 96 4.08 8.85 -1.15
N ASP A 97 3.07 9.45 -0.50
CA ASP A 97 1.66 9.20 -0.76
C ASP A 97 0.83 10.48 -0.61
N PRO A 98 1.00 11.46 -1.53
CA PRO A 98 0.24 12.69 -1.47
C PRO A 98 -1.20 12.49 -1.98
N ARG A 99 -2.14 13.31 -1.51
CA ARG A 99 -3.44 13.39 -2.19
C ARG A 99 -3.28 14.03 -3.56
N ILE A 100 -3.99 13.49 -4.54
CA ILE A 100 -4.05 14.06 -5.90
C ILE A 100 -4.67 15.47 -5.85
N LYS A 101 -5.70 15.63 -5.01
CA LYS A 101 -6.44 16.88 -4.86
C LYS A 101 -6.80 17.09 -3.41
N GLU A 102 -6.70 18.34 -2.97
CA GLU A 102 -7.16 18.76 -1.64
C GLU A 102 -8.65 18.46 -1.48
N LEU A 103 -9.06 17.94 -0.31
CA LEU A 103 -10.44 17.58 -0.01
C LEU A 103 -11.35 18.81 -0.02
N LYS A 104 -12.41 18.77 -0.83
CA LYS A 104 -13.41 19.84 -0.98
C LYS A 104 -14.80 19.25 -1.09
N THR A 105 -15.78 19.96 -0.55
CA THR A 105 -17.20 19.61 -0.70
C THR A 105 -17.57 19.50 -2.18
N GLY A 106 -18.39 18.51 -2.52
CA GLY A 106 -18.84 18.22 -3.88
C GLY A 106 -17.91 17.29 -4.67
N GLN A 107 -16.71 17.00 -4.18
CA GLN A 107 -15.82 16.04 -4.83
C GLN A 107 -16.39 14.63 -4.78
N ARG A 108 -16.36 13.95 -5.93
CA ARG A 108 -16.74 12.55 -6.04
C ARG A 108 -15.55 11.65 -5.75
N LEU A 109 -15.74 10.68 -4.87
CA LEU A 109 -14.73 9.69 -4.52
C LEU A 109 -15.33 8.28 -4.62
N ILE A 110 -14.46 7.29 -4.89
CA ILE A 110 -14.73 5.88 -4.59
C ILE A 110 -13.85 5.50 -3.41
N LEU A 111 -14.47 5.03 -2.33
CA LEU A 111 -13.79 4.75 -1.07
C LEU A 111 -13.77 3.26 -0.76
N PHE A 112 -12.63 2.78 -0.28
CA PHE A 112 -12.40 1.45 0.28
C PHE A 112 -12.09 1.63 1.75
N LEU A 113 -13.03 1.26 2.60
CA LEU A 113 -13.07 1.68 3.99
C LEU A 113 -12.98 0.48 4.93
N GLU A 114 -12.20 0.62 5.99
CA GLU A 114 -12.26 -0.21 7.19
C GLU A 114 -13.09 0.49 8.26
N LYS A 115 -13.82 -0.30 9.05
CA LYS A 115 -14.62 0.20 10.15
C LYS A 115 -13.74 0.33 11.40
N LEU A 116 -13.70 1.52 11.98
CA LEU A 116 -12.99 1.79 13.22
C LEU A 116 -13.85 1.43 14.45
N PRO A 117 -13.26 1.22 15.64
CA PRO A 117 -13.98 0.88 16.87
C PRO A 117 -15.01 1.92 17.32
N ASN A 118 -14.90 3.16 16.86
CA ASN A 118 -15.80 4.27 17.18
C ASN A 118 -16.93 4.46 16.15
N ASP A 119 -17.22 3.43 15.34
CA ASP A 119 -18.18 3.45 14.23
C ASP A 119 -17.86 4.44 13.09
N ASN A 120 -16.70 5.10 13.12
CA ASN A 120 -16.20 5.86 11.98
C ASN A 120 -15.51 4.93 10.96
N PHE A 121 -15.21 5.49 9.79
CA PHE A 121 -14.49 4.78 8.74
C PHE A 121 -13.12 5.40 8.47
N SER A 122 -12.17 4.57 8.08
CA SER A 122 -10.86 5.02 7.57
C SER A 122 -10.60 4.43 6.19
N PRO A 123 -10.01 5.17 5.25
CA PRO A 123 -9.53 4.61 3.99
C PRO A 123 -8.45 3.56 4.23
N ILE A 124 -8.56 2.42 3.54
CA ILE A 124 -7.53 1.38 3.60
C ILE A 124 -6.31 1.81 2.81
N ASN A 125 -5.14 1.76 3.44
CA ASN A 125 -3.87 2.11 2.80
C ASN A 125 -3.93 3.50 2.12
N ASP A 126 -4.42 4.47 2.89
CA ASP A 126 -4.37 5.90 2.57
C ASP A 126 -4.94 6.20 1.18
N SER A 127 -4.16 6.74 0.23
CA SER A 127 -4.67 7.10 -1.10
C SER A 127 -5.10 5.91 -1.96
N THR A 128 -4.74 4.67 -1.56
CA THR A 128 -5.23 3.46 -2.26
C THR A 128 -6.71 3.25 -1.99
N GLY A 129 -7.16 3.59 -0.78
CA GLY A 129 -8.55 3.48 -0.38
C GLY A 129 -9.38 4.73 -0.61
N GLU A 130 -8.78 5.79 -1.15
CA GLU A 130 -9.43 7.08 -1.43
C GLU A 130 -9.19 7.47 -2.90
N ILE A 131 -10.05 6.99 -3.80
CA ILE A 131 -9.90 7.25 -5.23
C ILE A 131 -10.70 8.49 -5.64
N TYR A 132 -10.00 9.51 -6.12
CA TYR A 132 -10.62 10.69 -6.72
C TYR A 132 -11.19 10.38 -8.12
N VAL A 133 -12.40 10.86 -8.39
CA VAL A 133 -13.08 10.71 -9.68
C VAL A 133 -13.37 12.08 -10.27
N ASP A 134 -12.85 12.33 -11.47
CA ASP A 134 -13.08 13.54 -12.25
C ASP A 134 -13.57 13.18 -13.64
N ASN A 135 -14.71 13.72 -14.05
CA ASN A 135 -15.29 13.47 -15.38
C ASN A 135 -15.35 11.97 -15.77
N ASP A 136 -15.79 11.12 -14.83
CA ASP A 136 -15.84 9.65 -14.97
C ASP A 136 -14.50 8.99 -15.32
N SER A 137 -13.39 9.65 -14.97
CA SER A 137 -12.03 9.16 -15.12
C SER A 137 -11.28 9.23 -13.80
N PHE A 138 -10.16 8.50 -13.73
CA PHE A 138 -9.27 8.52 -12.58
C PHE A 138 -8.00 9.28 -12.94
N GLU A 139 -7.66 10.27 -12.13
CA GLU A 139 -6.35 10.92 -12.16
C GLU A 139 -5.30 10.10 -11.38
N ASN A 140 -5.67 8.91 -10.89
CA ASN A 140 -4.93 8.17 -9.87
C ASN A 140 -3.68 7.45 -10.40
N ILE A 141 -2.56 7.74 -9.74
CA ILE A 141 -1.21 7.24 -10.05
C ILE A 141 -1.02 5.78 -9.61
N PHE A 142 -1.74 5.32 -8.58
CA PHE A 142 -1.56 3.99 -7.98
C PHE A 142 -2.66 2.99 -8.38
N LEU A 143 -3.63 3.40 -9.18
CA LEU A 143 -4.68 2.52 -9.67
C LEU A 143 -4.16 1.70 -10.87
N PRO A 144 -4.41 0.38 -10.93
CA PRO A 144 -4.12 -0.43 -12.12
C PRO A 144 -4.72 0.19 -13.39
N LYS A 145 -3.93 0.21 -14.48
CA LYS A 145 -4.29 0.87 -15.75
C LYS A 145 -5.54 0.28 -16.41
N GLU A 146 -5.88 -0.96 -16.06
CA GLU A 146 -7.05 -1.68 -16.51
C GLU A 146 -8.35 -1.04 -15.97
N PHE A 147 -8.28 -0.38 -14.82
CA PHE A 147 -9.40 0.38 -14.27
C PHE A 147 -9.45 1.77 -14.91
N THR A 148 -10.02 1.81 -16.11
CA THR A 148 -10.09 3.03 -16.92
C THR A 148 -11.13 4.04 -16.42
N ASN A 149 -12.19 3.57 -15.77
CA ASN A 149 -13.29 4.41 -15.30
C ASN A 149 -14.05 3.77 -14.11
N PRO A 150 -14.87 4.55 -13.38
CA PRO A 150 -15.68 4.07 -12.26
C PRO A 150 -16.53 2.84 -12.55
N LYS A 151 -17.09 2.73 -13.76
CA LYS A 151 -17.96 1.61 -14.12
C LYS A 151 -17.15 0.31 -14.17
N VAL A 152 -16.02 0.31 -14.88
CA VAL A 152 -15.12 -0.85 -15.01
C VAL A 152 -14.58 -1.28 -13.65
N LEU A 153 -14.18 -0.33 -12.80
CA LEU A 153 -13.72 -0.62 -11.44
C LEU A 153 -14.81 -1.34 -10.63
N LYS A 154 -16.03 -0.79 -10.58
CA LYS A 154 -17.14 -1.37 -9.82
C LYS A 154 -17.54 -2.75 -10.34
N GLU A 155 -17.52 -2.95 -11.65
CA GLU A 155 -17.79 -4.25 -12.27
C GLU A 155 -16.71 -5.28 -11.89
N GLY A 156 -15.44 -4.91 -11.96
CA GLY A 156 -14.33 -5.76 -11.52
C GLY A 156 -14.41 -6.15 -10.05
N ILE A 157 -14.77 -5.21 -9.17
CA ILE A 157 -15.01 -5.48 -7.75
C ILE A 157 -16.19 -6.45 -7.57
N SER A 158 -17.30 -6.23 -8.27
CA SER A 158 -18.47 -7.10 -8.19
C SER A 158 -18.15 -8.53 -8.63
N MET A 159 -17.44 -8.69 -9.74
CA MET A 159 -16.95 -10.00 -10.20
C MET A 159 -16.03 -10.67 -9.20
N PHE A 160 -15.10 -9.90 -8.60
CA PHE A 160 -14.21 -10.40 -7.56
C PHE A 160 -14.98 -10.89 -6.33
N LEU A 161 -15.95 -10.11 -5.84
CA LEU A 161 -16.76 -10.48 -4.68
C LEU A 161 -17.66 -11.68 -4.95
N GLN A 162 -18.19 -11.81 -6.17
CA GLN A 162 -18.94 -13.00 -6.58
C GLN A 162 -18.05 -14.24 -6.59
N THR A 163 -16.85 -14.13 -7.16
CA THR A 163 -15.85 -15.20 -7.16
C THR A 163 -15.50 -15.59 -5.72
N TYR A 164 -15.25 -14.62 -4.85
CA TYR A 164 -14.96 -14.84 -3.43
C TYR A 164 -16.11 -15.54 -2.70
N LYS A 165 -17.37 -15.19 -2.98
CA LYS A 165 -18.53 -15.89 -2.40
C LYS A 165 -18.62 -17.36 -2.82
N VAL A 166 -18.23 -17.66 -4.06
CA VAL A 166 -18.23 -19.03 -4.60
C VAL A 166 -17.07 -19.84 -4.03
N TYR A 167 -15.89 -19.22 -3.90
CA TYR A 167 -14.65 -19.93 -3.60
C TYR A 167 -14.12 -19.77 -2.17
N GLY A 168 -14.67 -18.89 -1.31
CA GLY A 168 -14.17 -18.68 0.05
C GLY A 168 -13.18 -17.51 0.21
N ASP A 169 -12.71 -17.31 1.45
CA ASP A 169 -11.82 -16.21 1.83
C ASP A 169 -10.45 -16.35 1.16
N LEU A 170 -9.92 -15.29 0.54
CA LEU A 170 -8.59 -15.27 -0.10
C LEU A 170 -7.42 -15.47 0.87
N ASN A 171 -7.67 -15.54 2.18
CA ASN A 171 -6.73 -16.21 3.10
C ASN A 171 -6.54 -17.72 2.77
N ASP A 172 -7.27 -18.24 1.79
CA ASP A 172 -7.09 -19.50 1.09
C ASP A 172 -5.86 -19.56 0.17
N ARG A 173 -4.67 -19.40 0.76
CA ARG A 173 -3.57 -20.30 0.35
C ARG A 173 -3.94 -21.78 0.56
N PHE A 174 -5.01 -22.03 1.31
CA PHE A 174 -5.58 -23.28 1.77
C PHE A 174 -6.52 -23.95 0.72
N LEU A 175 -7.43 -23.25 0.03
CA LEU A 175 -8.27 -23.85 -1.04
C LEU A 175 -7.62 -24.00 -2.43
N GLN A 176 -6.60 -23.21 -2.79
CA GLN A 176 -5.90 -23.43 -4.08
C GLN A 176 -5.02 -24.68 -4.07
N ASN A 177 -4.39 -25.01 -2.94
CA ASN A 177 -3.65 -26.27 -2.82
C ASN A 177 -4.61 -27.46 -2.73
N VAL A 178 -5.69 -27.36 -1.93
CA VAL A 178 -6.61 -28.49 -1.75
C VAL A 178 -7.45 -28.77 -3.00
N SER A 179 -8.03 -27.77 -3.67
CA SER A 179 -8.90 -28.02 -4.84
C SER A 179 -8.15 -28.48 -6.10
N ILE A 180 -6.90 -28.04 -6.28
CA ILE A 180 -6.05 -28.47 -7.40
C ILE A 180 -5.43 -29.84 -7.10
N GLN A 181 -5.01 -30.11 -5.85
CA GLN A 181 -4.50 -31.43 -5.45
C GLN A 181 -5.60 -32.49 -5.31
N SER A 182 -6.84 -32.12 -4.97
CA SER A 182 -7.95 -33.06 -4.81
C SER A 182 -8.61 -33.47 -6.13
N ASN A 183 -8.58 -32.60 -7.14
CA ASN A 183 -9.31 -32.80 -8.40
C ASN A 183 -8.42 -33.02 -9.63
N LYS A 184 -7.09 -32.95 -9.49
CA LYS A 184 -6.14 -33.23 -10.57
C LYS A 184 -5.11 -34.24 -10.14
N SER A 185 -4.74 -35.12 -11.06
CA SER A 185 -3.65 -36.06 -10.84
C SER A 185 -2.31 -35.32 -10.72
N ILE A 186 -1.37 -35.91 -9.99
CA ILE A 186 0.00 -35.39 -9.85
C ILE A 186 0.67 -35.12 -11.22
N PHE A 187 0.31 -35.88 -12.25
CA PHE A 187 0.81 -35.70 -13.61
C PHE A 187 0.26 -34.46 -14.31
N GLU A 188 -1.01 -34.11 -14.06
CA GLU A 188 -1.62 -32.88 -14.59
C GLU A 188 -1.02 -31.64 -13.94
N ILE A 189 -0.79 -31.67 -12.63
CA ILE A 189 -0.13 -30.59 -11.88
C ILE A 189 1.28 -30.37 -12.46
N TYR A 190 2.02 -31.44 -12.72
CA TYR A 190 3.35 -31.36 -13.33
C TYR A 190 3.32 -30.79 -14.76
N LYS A 191 2.32 -31.16 -15.56
CA LYS A 191 2.11 -30.63 -16.92
C LYS A 191 1.78 -29.14 -16.90
N MET A 192 0.96 -28.69 -15.95
CA MET A 192 0.59 -27.27 -15.79
C MET A 192 1.81 -26.42 -15.46
N LYS A 193 2.70 -26.89 -14.56
CA LYS A 193 3.98 -26.26 -14.27
C LYS A 193 4.86 -26.13 -15.52
N LYS A 194 5.06 -27.23 -16.24
CA LYS A 194 5.92 -27.26 -17.44
C LYS A 194 5.46 -26.26 -18.51
N ASN A 195 4.15 -26.03 -18.58
CA ASN A 195 3.55 -25.18 -19.60
C ASN A 195 3.41 -23.71 -19.16
N ASN A 196 3.41 -23.40 -17.86
CA ASN A 196 3.23 -22.03 -17.38
C ASN A 196 3.90 -21.81 -16.00
N LYS A 197 4.87 -20.87 -15.97
CA LYS A 197 5.66 -20.50 -14.78
C LYS A 197 4.82 -19.91 -13.64
N VAL A 198 3.60 -19.46 -13.90
CA VAL A 198 2.67 -18.98 -12.85
C VAL A 198 2.37 -20.07 -11.83
N PHE A 199 2.48 -21.36 -12.18
CA PHE A 199 2.12 -22.49 -11.32
C PHE A 199 3.30 -23.10 -10.52
N ASP A 200 4.46 -22.44 -10.48
CA ASP A 200 5.63 -22.97 -9.77
C ASP A 200 5.41 -23.16 -8.26
N PHE A 201 4.45 -22.44 -7.66
CA PHE A 201 4.12 -22.50 -6.24
C PHE A 201 3.36 -23.77 -5.78
N LEU A 202 2.85 -24.60 -6.71
CA LEU A 202 2.00 -25.75 -6.38
C LEU A 202 2.74 -27.01 -5.87
N VAL A 203 4.08 -26.99 -5.86
CA VAL A 203 4.92 -28.20 -5.61
C VAL A 203 5.94 -28.00 -4.47
N GLY A 204 6.02 -26.80 -3.86
CA GLY A 204 6.99 -26.50 -2.80
C GLY A 204 6.53 -26.97 -1.42
N ASN A 205 7.05 -28.12 -0.96
CA ASN A 205 6.85 -28.66 0.40
C ASN A 205 7.92 -28.18 1.42
N ASP A 206 8.64 -27.09 1.16
CA ASP A 206 9.79 -26.69 2.00
C ASP A 206 9.44 -25.86 3.25
N VAL A 207 8.21 -25.96 3.77
CA VAL A 207 7.90 -25.47 5.13
C VAL A 207 7.32 -26.63 5.93
N PRO A 208 8.06 -27.22 6.89
CA PRO A 208 7.54 -28.34 7.67
C PRO A 208 6.42 -27.85 8.60
N TYR A 209 5.18 -28.16 8.25
CA TYR A 209 3.96 -27.94 9.06
C TYR A 209 3.73 -29.07 10.08
N SER A 210 4.80 -29.62 10.64
CA SER A 210 4.67 -30.46 11.84
C SER A 210 4.65 -29.55 13.05
N GLU A 211 3.58 -29.62 13.85
CA GLU A 211 3.39 -29.00 15.19
C GLU A 211 2.50 -27.76 15.30
N VAL A 212 1.37 -27.69 14.58
CA VAL A 212 0.24 -26.89 15.09
C VAL A 212 -0.93 -27.79 15.45
N LYS A 213 -0.98 -28.22 16.72
CA LYS A 213 -2.19 -28.77 17.33
C LYS A 213 -3.14 -27.60 17.62
N TYR A 214 -4.15 -27.45 16.78
CA TYR A 214 -5.26 -26.55 17.09
C TYR A 214 -6.22 -27.27 18.05
N ASN A 215 -6.32 -26.78 19.29
CA ASN A 215 -7.45 -27.10 20.15
C ASN A 215 -8.69 -26.43 19.57
N LEU A 216 -9.40 -27.14 18.70
CA LEU A 216 -10.74 -26.76 18.25
C LEU A 216 -11.70 -26.97 19.42
N ILE A 217 -11.99 -25.92 20.17
CA ILE A 217 -13.17 -25.89 21.04
C ILE A 217 -14.38 -25.73 20.10
N PRO A 218 -15.35 -26.67 20.08
CA PRO A 218 -16.57 -26.48 19.32
C PRO A 218 -17.42 -25.43 20.02
N GLN A 219 -17.37 -24.19 19.56
CA GLN A 219 -18.32 -23.16 19.94
C GLN A 219 -19.56 -23.24 19.05
N PHE A 220 -20.31 -24.35 19.10
CA PHE A 220 -21.72 -24.40 18.74
C PHE A 220 -22.37 -25.62 19.42
N ILE A 221 -22.85 -25.43 20.65
CA ILE A 221 -23.98 -26.18 21.19
C ILE A 221 -25.01 -25.13 21.63
N ASN A 222 -26.11 -25.09 20.86
CA ASN A 222 -27.37 -24.36 21.00
C ASN A 222 -27.32 -22.83 21.07
#